data_AF-A0A161JNU0-F1
#
_entry.id   AF-A0A161JNU0-F1
#
_cell.length_a   1.000
_cell.length_b   1.000
_cell.length_c   1.000
_cell.angle_alpha   90.00
_cell.angle_beta   90.00
_cell.angle_gamma   90.00
#
_symmetry.space_group_name_H-M   'P 1'
#
loop_
_entity.id
_entity.type
_entity.pdbx_description
1 polymer ?
#
loop_
_entity_poly.entity_id
_entity_poly.type
_entity_poly.pdbx_seq_one_letter_code
_entity_poly.pdbx_strand_id
1 'polypeptide(L)'
;MTKEIELKVRLSEANLPALTDFLNQVAMPADHSTLKNDYYDTPACALSKAKAALRIRHTEGGAEQTLKTRGQPQAGLQIRGEWNWPLSSPALDVSLFEQAEVQDAWPAGVDAKTLAVVFGTHFERQAWLWTDASSDTTIEVVIDQGLIVAGELEQSLLEVELELKQGNANLLWTLVAQMQSVAPLWISDISKAERGYRLADLAPQWQAKLPVYCDQRMAEALPQWLNAEMNALQRTLEQAIWAEEREAAVAAIQHVQGLRQVLSWSGRTLKRSATKELRTALETLRLAIWELAKNAAQLEDSSWSAECAKWQQNSTLASALLNASRALYELPWPEVEEASSHVGRALLRHWLPDDLARRFEQASAINNWPDLHEAIVQMLVITRYAQAADRKSGWIKTAVATRLVLTGMLECYLFDEEPNADDLNLMASEFRHLITA
;
A
#
# COMPACT_ATOMS: atom_id res chain seq x y z
N MET A 1 -3.62 -8.02 -24.05
CA MET A 1 -3.55 -7.50 -22.66
C MET A 1 -4.95 -7.25 -22.13
N THR A 2 -5.33 -7.89 -21.02
CA THR A 2 -6.52 -7.51 -20.23
C THR A 2 -6.07 -6.67 -19.03
N LYS A 3 -6.86 -5.65 -18.66
CA LYS A 3 -6.70 -4.94 -17.39
C LYS A 3 -7.65 -5.58 -16.38
N GLU A 4 -7.08 -6.23 -15.37
CA GLU A 4 -7.82 -6.76 -14.24
C GLU A 4 -8.05 -5.61 -13.24
N ILE A 5 -9.28 -5.48 -12.73
CA ILE A 5 -9.64 -4.54 -11.66
C ILE A 5 -10.23 -5.35 -10.52
N GLU A 6 -9.51 -5.44 -9.40
CA GLU A 6 -9.89 -6.29 -8.27
C GLU A 6 -9.76 -5.60 -6.91
N LEU A 7 -10.62 -5.97 -5.97
CA LEU A 7 -10.42 -5.75 -4.52
C LEU A 7 -10.10 -7.08 -3.85
N LYS A 8 -9.15 -7.04 -2.92
CA LYS A 8 -8.88 -8.19 -2.03
C LYS A 8 -9.21 -7.82 -0.61
N VAL A 9 -9.85 -8.75 0.08
CA VAL A 9 -10.11 -8.63 1.50
C VAL A 9 -9.72 -9.87 2.28
N ARG A 10 -9.20 -9.64 3.49
CA ARG A 10 -8.92 -10.66 4.48
C ARG A 10 -10.17 -10.89 5.33
N LEU A 11 -10.39 -12.16 5.69
CA LEU A 11 -11.47 -12.61 6.55
C LEU A 11 -10.90 -13.57 7.59
N SER A 12 -11.45 -13.55 8.80
CA SER A 12 -11.13 -14.57 9.81
C SER A 12 -11.98 -15.82 9.55
N GLU A 13 -11.40 -17.01 9.67
CA GLU A 13 -12.06 -18.29 9.39
C GLU A 13 -13.41 -18.45 10.09
N ALA A 14 -13.55 -17.96 11.32
CA ALA A 14 -14.81 -17.95 12.06
C ALA A 14 -16.00 -17.29 11.33
N ASN A 15 -15.75 -16.40 10.37
CA ASN A 15 -16.78 -15.69 9.60
C ASN A 15 -17.06 -16.31 8.23
N LEU A 16 -16.34 -17.37 7.85
CA LEU A 16 -16.48 -18.02 6.56
C LEU A 16 -17.92 -18.51 6.32
N PRO A 17 -18.60 -19.21 7.27
CA PRO A 17 -19.97 -19.66 7.04
C PRO A 17 -20.96 -18.52 6.78
N ALA A 18 -20.89 -17.45 7.59
CA ALA A 18 -21.78 -16.31 7.47
C ALA A 18 -21.60 -15.56 6.13
N LEU A 19 -20.36 -15.44 5.66
CA LEU A 19 -20.07 -14.81 4.37
C LEU A 19 -20.55 -15.67 3.20
N THR A 20 -20.29 -16.98 3.25
CA THR A 20 -20.77 -17.94 2.24
C THR A 20 -22.28 -17.95 2.14
N ASP A 21 -23.00 -17.96 3.27
CA ASP A 21 -24.46 -17.90 3.32
C ASP A 21 -25.00 -16.60 2.71
N PHE A 22 -24.34 -15.47 3.00
CA PHE A 22 -24.69 -14.19 2.39
C PHE A 22 -24.51 -14.22 0.87
N LEU A 23 -23.37 -14.70 0.36
CA LEU A 23 -23.09 -14.77 -1.08
C LEU A 23 -24.08 -15.68 -1.81
N ASN A 24 -24.45 -16.82 -1.21
CA ASN A 24 -25.48 -17.72 -1.75
C ASN A 24 -26.87 -17.07 -1.87
N GLN A 25 -27.14 -16.01 -1.09
CA GLN A 25 -28.42 -15.28 -1.13
C GLN A 25 -28.41 -14.14 -2.15
N VAL A 26 -27.27 -13.47 -2.33
CA VAL A 26 -27.20 -12.21 -3.11
C VAL A 26 -26.53 -12.36 -4.47
N ALA A 27 -25.88 -13.48 -4.74
CA ALA A 27 -25.15 -13.75 -5.98
C ALA A 27 -25.44 -15.16 -6.50
N MET A 28 -25.20 -15.40 -7.78
CA MET A 28 -25.37 -16.72 -8.38
C MET A 28 -24.10 -17.55 -8.13
N PRO A 29 -24.19 -18.76 -7.55
CA PRO A 29 -23.07 -19.68 -7.51
C PRO A 29 -22.54 -19.93 -8.92
N ALA A 30 -21.21 -19.88 -9.06
CA ALA A 30 -20.52 -20.11 -10.32
C ALA A 30 -19.74 -21.42 -10.24
N ASP A 31 -18.41 -21.34 -10.17
CA ASP A 31 -17.52 -22.51 -10.17
C ASP A 31 -17.04 -22.89 -8.76
N HIS A 32 -16.66 -24.15 -8.60
CA HIS A 32 -15.90 -24.65 -7.45
C HIS A 32 -14.74 -25.50 -7.95
N SER A 33 -13.50 -25.07 -7.69
CA SER A 33 -12.32 -25.69 -8.28
C SER A 33 -11.13 -25.79 -7.32
N THR A 34 -10.44 -26.92 -7.37
CA THR A 34 -9.14 -27.12 -6.73
C THR A 34 -8.05 -26.52 -7.63
N LEU A 35 -7.35 -25.50 -7.14
CA LEU A 35 -6.32 -24.80 -7.89
C LEU A 35 -4.93 -25.09 -7.33
N LYS A 36 -4.05 -25.63 -8.18
CA LYS A 36 -2.62 -25.82 -7.90
C LYS A 36 -1.80 -24.94 -8.81
N ASN A 37 -0.93 -24.12 -8.23
CA ASN A 37 -0.12 -23.15 -8.96
C ASN A 37 1.33 -23.24 -8.49
N ASP A 38 2.27 -23.25 -9.43
CA ASP A 38 3.71 -23.14 -9.16
C ASP A 38 4.19 -21.78 -9.65
N TYR A 39 4.87 -21.03 -8.79
CA TYR A 39 5.42 -19.72 -9.09
C TYR A 39 6.90 -19.83 -9.44
N TYR A 40 7.31 -19.09 -10.47
CA TYR A 40 8.65 -19.13 -11.01
C TYR A 40 9.35 -17.79 -10.82
N ASP A 41 10.63 -17.85 -10.47
CA ASP A 41 11.55 -16.71 -10.53
C ASP A 41 12.98 -17.21 -10.78
N THR A 42 13.87 -16.29 -11.07
CA THR A 42 15.31 -16.49 -11.13
C THR A 42 15.89 -16.64 -9.71
N PRO A 43 17.09 -17.25 -9.53
CA PRO A 43 17.76 -17.30 -8.22
C PRO A 43 17.98 -15.92 -7.59
N ALA A 44 18.08 -14.87 -8.41
CA ALA A 44 18.23 -13.49 -7.95
C ALA A 44 16.91 -12.76 -7.64
N CYS A 45 15.76 -13.46 -7.73
CA CYS A 45 14.42 -12.93 -7.53
C CYS A 45 14.10 -11.70 -8.40
N ALA A 46 14.54 -11.75 -9.66
CA ALA A 46 14.45 -10.64 -10.58
C ALA A 46 13.00 -10.27 -10.95
N LEU A 47 12.08 -11.24 -11.06
CA LEU A 47 10.66 -10.94 -11.29
C LEU A 47 10.04 -10.26 -10.07
N SER A 48 10.28 -10.80 -8.87
CA SER A 48 9.83 -10.20 -7.60
C SER A 48 10.32 -8.75 -7.44
N LYS A 49 11.61 -8.49 -7.68
CA LYS A 49 12.19 -7.14 -7.65
C LYS A 49 11.55 -6.19 -8.65
N ALA A 50 11.15 -6.71 -9.80
CA ALA A 50 10.40 -5.97 -10.82
C ALA A 50 8.89 -5.86 -10.55
N LYS A 51 8.41 -6.41 -9.41
CA LYS A 51 6.99 -6.50 -9.05
C LYS A 51 6.16 -7.25 -10.10
N ALA A 52 6.74 -8.30 -10.68
CA ALA A 52 6.08 -9.24 -11.57
C ALA A 52 5.97 -10.62 -10.91
N ALA A 53 4.95 -11.37 -11.29
CA ALA A 53 4.73 -12.75 -10.85
C ALA A 53 4.42 -13.62 -12.07
N LEU A 54 5.16 -14.72 -12.20
CA LEU A 54 4.94 -15.74 -13.22
C LEU A 54 4.50 -17.02 -12.53
N ARG A 55 3.42 -17.63 -13.02
CA ARG A 55 2.95 -18.92 -12.52
C ARG A 55 2.57 -19.87 -13.63
N ILE A 56 2.63 -21.16 -13.31
CA ILE A 56 1.96 -22.23 -14.03
C ILE A 56 0.84 -22.75 -13.14
N ARG A 57 -0.40 -22.69 -13.62
CA ARG A 57 -1.56 -23.31 -12.99
C ARG A 57 -1.81 -24.68 -13.63
N HIS A 58 -1.93 -25.71 -12.81
CA HIS A 58 -2.27 -27.06 -13.26
C HIS A 58 -3.77 -27.17 -13.47
N THR A 59 -4.19 -27.77 -14.58
CA THR A 59 -5.60 -28.04 -14.90
C THR A 59 -5.77 -29.50 -15.31
N GLU A 60 -7.00 -30.03 -15.30
CA GLU A 60 -7.26 -31.44 -15.65
C GLU A 60 -6.83 -31.79 -17.09
N GLY A 61 -6.81 -30.81 -18.01
CA GLY A 61 -6.51 -31.00 -19.43
C GLY A 61 -5.17 -30.41 -19.91
N GLY A 62 -4.32 -29.91 -18.99
CA GLY A 62 -3.08 -29.24 -19.35
C GLY A 62 -2.59 -28.30 -18.26
N ALA A 63 -2.23 -27.08 -18.65
CA ALA A 63 -1.86 -26.03 -17.72
C ALA A 63 -2.20 -24.64 -18.28
N GLU A 64 -2.05 -23.61 -17.45
CA GLU A 64 -2.13 -22.21 -17.87
C GLU A 64 -0.89 -21.48 -17.35
N GLN A 65 -0.17 -20.79 -18.24
CA GLN A 65 0.89 -19.86 -17.86
C GLN A 65 0.28 -18.47 -17.70
N THR A 66 0.52 -17.86 -16.53
CA THR A 66 0.07 -16.49 -16.26
C THR A 66 1.27 -15.60 -15.93
N LEU A 67 1.42 -14.49 -16.65
CA LEU A 67 2.28 -13.39 -16.23
C LEU A 67 1.40 -12.25 -15.70
N LYS A 68 1.64 -11.85 -14.45
CA LYS A 68 1.06 -10.64 -13.84
C LYS A 68 2.18 -9.63 -13.61
N THR A 69 2.02 -8.40 -14.08
CA THR A 69 3.03 -7.35 -13.88
C THR A 69 2.58 -6.32 -12.86
N ARG A 70 3.46 -5.35 -12.59
CA ARG A 70 3.23 -4.31 -11.60
C ARG A 70 1.91 -3.58 -11.91
N GLY A 71 0.97 -3.70 -10.98
CA GLY A 71 -0.20 -2.83 -10.96
C GLY A 71 0.09 -1.48 -10.31
N GLN A 72 -0.79 -0.52 -10.55
CA GLN A 72 -0.88 0.70 -9.72
C GLN A 72 -1.99 0.47 -8.69
N PRO A 73 -1.66 0.12 -7.43
CA PRO A 73 -2.67 0.05 -6.39
C PRO A 73 -3.23 1.45 -6.14
N GLN A 74 -4.54 1.59 -6.30
CA GLN A 74 -5.26 2.83 -6.04
C GLN A 74 -6.17 2.61 -4.83
N ALA A 75 -5.73 3.06 -3.67
CA ALA A 75 -6.42 2.92 -2.40
C ALA A 75 -6.86 1.48 -2.07
N GLY A 76 -6.07 0.46 -2.44
CA GLY A 76 -6.39 -0.96 -2.23
C GLY A 76 -7.06 -1.66 -3.43
N LEU A 77 -7.46 -0.92 -4.47
CA LEU A 77 -7.87 -1.48 -5.76
C LEU A 77 -6.64 -1.86 -6.58
N GLN A 78 -6.53 -3.12 -6.99
CA GLN A 78 -5.42 -3.58 -7.82
C GLN A 78 -5.81 -3.48 -9.29
N ILE A 79 -5.05 -2.67 -10.04
CA ILE A 79 -5.17 -2.55 -11.50
C ILE A 79 -3.85 -2.96 -12.11
N ARG A 80 -3.80 -4.09 -12.80
CA ARG A 80 -2.56 -4.65 -13.37
C ARG A 80 -2.73 -5.21 -14.77
N GLY A 81 -1.61 -5.34 -15.47
CA GLY A 81 -1.52 -6.10 -16.71
C GLY A 81 -1.45 -7.60 -16.40
N GLU A 82 -2.25 -8.36 -17.13
CA GLU A 82 -2.26 -9.81 -17.04
C GLU A 82 -2.30 -10.45 -18.44
N TRP A 83 -1.54 -11.52 -18.58
CA TRP A 83 -1.51 -12.37 -19.76
C TRP A 83 -1.66 -13.82 -19.34
N ASN A 84 -2.64 -14.50 -19.92
CA ASN A 84 -2.95 -15.91 -19.67
C ASN A 84 -2.77 -16.70 -20.96
N TRP A 85 -2.00 -17.78 -20.91
CA TRP A 85 -1.75 -18.65 -22.05
C TRP A 85 -2.09 -20.10 -21.68
N PRO A 86 -3.02 -20.76 -22.39
CA PRO A 86 -3.23 -22.19 -22.22
C PRO A 86 -2.01 -22.96 -22.72
N LEU A 87 -1.61 -23.98 -21.97
CA LEU A 87 -0.51 -24.86 -22.27
C LEU A 87 -1.00 -26.31 -22.34
N SER A 88 -0.41 -27.10 -23.24
CA SER A 88 -0.69 -28.54 -23.35
C SER A 88 -0.03 -29.39 -22.27
N SER A 89 0.92 -28.83 -21.52
CA SER A 89 1.63 -29.48 -20.41
C SER A 89 2.05 -28.44 -19.35
N PRO A 90 2.28 -28.84 -18.08
CA PRO A 90 2.70 -27.93 -17.01
C PRO A 90 4.19 -27.55 -17.09
N ALA A 91 4.65 -27.16 -18.28
CA ALA A 91 6.01 -26.73 -18.54
C ALA A 91 6.00 -25.28 -19.05
N LEU A 92 6.89 -24.47 -18.49
CA LEU A 92 7.02 -23.06 -18.83
C LEU A 92 7.43 -22.91 -20.29
N ASP A 93 6.67 -22.14 -21.06
CA ASP A 93 6.98 -21.79 -22.45
C ASP A 93 7.58 -20.39 -22.49
N VAL A 94 8.91 -20.33 -22.59
CA VAL A 94 9.67 -19.09 -22.61
C VAL A 94 9.47 -18.28 -23.90
N SER A 95 9.04 -18.93 -25.00
CA SER A 95 8.81 -18.25 -26.28
C SER A 95 7.63 -17.27 -26.21
N LEU A 96 6.72 -17.47 -25.25
CA LEU A 96 5.60 -16.58 -25.00
C LEU A 96 6.06 -15.18 -24.55
N PHE A 97 7.24 -15.05 -23.94
CA PHE A 97 7.79 -13.76 -23.52
C PHE A 97 8.39 -12.96 -24.68
N GLU A 98 8.68 -13.61 -25.81
CA GLU A 98 9.21 -12.97 -27.01
C GLU A 98 8.10 -12.30 -27.85
N GLN A 99 6.82 -12.51 -27.51
CA GLN A 99 5.71 -11.85 -28.17
C GLN A 99 5.77 -10.34 -27.94
N ALA A 100 5.54 -9.54 -28.99
CA ALA A 100 5.66 -8.08 -28.94
C ALA A 100 4.83 -7.44 -27.80
N GLU A 101 3.63 -7.97 -27.54
CA GLU A 101 2.73 -7.49 -26.48
C GLU A 101 3.22 -7.76 -25.05
N VAL A 102 4.20 -8.65 -24.89
CA VAL A 102 4.78 -9.05 -23.60
C VAL A 102 6.15 -8.41 -23.40
N GLN A 103 6.92 -8.19 -24.46
CA GLN A 103 8.28 -7.63 -24.37
C GLN A 103 8.32 -6.29 -23.61
N ASP A 104 7.34 -5.42 -23.81
CA ASP A 104 7.23 -4.14 -23.09
C ASP A 104 6.94 -4.32 -21.58
N ALA A 105 6.33 -5.45 -21.21
CA ALA A 105 5.92 -5.77 -19.85
C ALA A 105 6.92 -6.70 -19.13
N TRP A 106 7.74 -7.44 -19.89
CA TRP A 106 8.75 -8.34 -19.36
C TRP A 106 9.89 -7.55 -18.71
N PRO A 107 10.29 -7.85 -17.47
CA PRO A 107 11.33 -7.06 -16.82
C PRO A 107 12.68 -7.16 -17.53
N ALA A 108 13.29 -6.00 -17.78
CA ALA A 108 14.59 -5.92 -18.44
C ALA A 108 15.68 -6.69 -17.67
N GLY A 109 16.49 -7.46 -18.39
CA GLY A 109 17.61 -8.21 -17.81
C GLY A 109 17.24 -9.55 -17.15
N VAL A 110 15.98 -9.98 -17.21
CA VAL A 110 15.57 -11.31 -16.73
C VAL A 110 15.85 -12.36 -17.80
N ASP A 111 16.77 -13.28 -17.51
CA ASP A 111 17.01 -14.47 -18.33
C ASP A 111 15.97 -15.55 -18.04
N ALA A 112 15.01 -15.72 -18.95
CA ALA A 112 13.93 -16.69 -18.84
C ALA A 112 14.42 -18.15 -18.71
N LYS A 113 15.65 -18.47 -19.13
CA LYS A 113 16.22 -19.82 -19.01
C LYS A 113 16.65 -20.17 -17.58
N THR A 114 16.76 -19.17 -16.71
CA THR A 114 17.16 -19.34 -15.31
C THR A 114 15.95 -19.46 -14.36
N LEU A 115 14.73 -19.39 -14.89
CA LEU A 115 13.51 -19.48 -14.11
C LEU A 115 13.35 -20.89 -13.52
N ALA A 116 13.08 -20.95 -12.22
CA ALA A 116 12.79 -22.17 -11.49
C ALA A 116 11.62 -21.93 -10.53
N VAL A 117 10.96 -23.02 -10.11
CA VAL A 117 9.89 -22.94 -9.10
C VAL A 117 10.49 -22.44 -7.78
N VAL A 118 9.89 -21.40 -7.21
CA VAL A 118 10.30 -20.79 -5.93
C VAL A 118 9.33 -21.08 -4.79
N PHE A 119 8.04 -21.22 -5.09
CA PHE A 119 6.98 -21.63 -4.17
C PHE A 119 5.74 -22.04 -4.96
N GLY A 120 4.75 -22.62 -4.28
CA GLY A 120 3.46 -22.95 -4.85
C GLY A 120 2.28 -22.48 -4.00
N THR A 121 1.09 -22.48 -4.58
CA THR A 121 -0.18 -22.25 -3.87
C THR A 121 -1.19 -23.32 -4.25
N HIS A 122 -1.77 -23.96 -3.25
CA HIS A 122 -2.77 -25.02 -3.39
C HIS A 122 -4.00 -24.69 -2.57
N PHE A 123 -5.14 -24.45 -3.24
CA PHE A 123 -6.35 -24.00 -2.55
C PHE A 123 -7.61 -24.40 -3.31
N GLU A 124 -8.71 -24.50 -2.56
CA GLU A 124 -10.06 -24.58 -3.10
C GLU A 124 -10.57 -23.17 -3.36
N ARG A 125 -11.14 -22.95 -4.54
CA ARG A 125 -11.82 -21.72 -4.94
C ARG A 125 -13.31 -21.98 -5.02
N GLN A 126 -14.09 -21.19 -4.31
CA GLN A 126 -15.54 -21.10 -4.51
C GLN A 126 -15.88 -19.74 -5.12
N ALA A 127 -16.62 -19.73 -6.22
CA ALA A 127 -16.93 -18.53 -6.99
C ALA A 127 -18.43 -18.23 -7.05
N TRP A 128 -18.76 -16.94 -7.11
CA TRP A 128 -20.10 -16.41 -7.33
C TRP A 128 -20.06 -15.26 -8.33
N LEU A 129 -21.12 -15.11 -9.11
CA LEU A 129 -21.35 -13.95 -9.97
C LEU A 129 -22.44 -13.07 -9.36
N TRP A 130 -22.03 -11.89 -8.90
CA TRP A 130 -22.94 -10.83 -8.47
C TRP A 130 -23.22 -9.90 -9.64
N THR A 131 -24.49 -9.58 -9.87
CA THR A 131 -24.91 -8.72 -10.99
C THR A 131 -25.81 -7.59 -10.51
N ASP A 132 -25.59 -6.40 -11.07
CA ASP A 132 -26.51 -5.27 -10.95
C ASP A 132 -27.02 -4.88 -12.34
N ALA A 133 -28.28 -5.21 -12.59
CA ALA A 133 -28.93 -4.95 -13.88
C ALA A 133 -29.09 -3.45 -14.17
N SER A 134 -29.15 -2.59 -13.15
CA SER A 134 -29.38 -1.15 -13.34
C SER A 134 -28.18 -0.44 -13.96
N SER A 135 -26.97 -0.92 -13.70
CA SER A 135 -25.72 -0.37 -14.20
C SER A 135 -24.96 -1.29 -15.16
N ASP A 136 -25.55 -2.44 -15.55
CA ASP A 136 -24.91 -3.47 -16.36
C ASP A 136 -23.55 -3.90 -15.77
N THR A 137 -23.52 -4.14 -14.46
CA THR A 137 -22.30 -4.50 -13.74
C THR A 137 -22.30 -5.96 -13.34
N THR A 138 -21.18 -6.64 -13.60
CA THR A 138 -20.91 -8.01 -13.15
C THR A 138 -19.61 -8.06 -12.36
N ILE A 139 -19.67 -8.60 -11.15
CA ILE A 139 -18.54 -8.80 -10.26
C ILE A 139 -18.45 -10.29 -9.94
N GLU A 140 -17.27 -10.87 -10.18
CA GLU A 140 -16.95 -12.21 -9.71
C GLU A 140 -16.40 -12.11 -8.29
N VAL A 141 -17.04 -12.79 -7.35
CA VAL A 141 -16.56 -12.92 -5.97
C VAL A 141 -16.03 -14.31 -5.80
N VAL A 142 -14.78 -14.44 -5.32
CA VAL A 142 -14.17 -15.74 -5.03
C VAL A 142 -13.72 -15.79 -3.59
N ILE A 143 -13.91 -16.94 -2.96
CA ILE A 143 -13.28 -17.28 -1.68
C ILE A 143 -12.25 -18.37 -1.99
N ASP A 144 -11.00 -18.09 -1.61
CA ASP A 144 -9.90 -19.04 -1.74
C ASP A 144 -9.48 -19.54 -0.35
N GLN A 145 -9.47 -20.85 -0.16
CA GLN A 145 -9.06 -21.50 1.09
C GLN A 145 -8.06 -22.63 0.83
N GLY A 146 -6.88 -22.56 1.45
CA GLY A 146 -5.85 -23.59 1.30
C GLY A 146 -4.51 -23.18 1.87
N LEU A 147 -3.43 -23.42 1.13
CA LEU A 147 -2.05 -23.29 1.57
C LEU A 147 -1.16 -22.59 0.52
N ILE A 148 -0.21 -21.83 1.03
CA ILE A 148 1.00 -21.42 0.30
C ILE A 148 2.14 -22.31 0.80
N VAL A 149 2.94 -22.85 -0.12
CA VAL A 149 3.99 -23.83 0.19
C VAL A 149 5.32 -23.35 -0.40
N ALA A 150 6.36 -23.28 0.42
CA ALA A 150 7.72 -22.97 0.00
C ALA A 150 8.71 -23.97 0.61
N GLY A 151 9.14 -24.97 -0.17
CA GLY A 151 9.92 -26.08 0.36
C GLY A 151 9.11 -26.87 1.39
N GLU A 152 9.60 -26.95 2.63
CA GLU A 152 8.93 -27.60 3.76
C GLU A 152 8.05 -26.63 4.58
N LEU A 153 8.05 -25.34 4.23
CA LEU A 153 7.27 -24.32 4.93
C LEU A 153 5.88 -24.19 4.33
N GLU A 154 4.88 -24.05 5.19
CA GLU A 154 3.49 -23.86 4.80
C GLU A 154 2.87 -22.65 5.52
N GLN A 155 2.00 -21.93 4.82
CA GLN A 155 1.21 -20.83 5.38
C GLN A 155 -0.25 -20.95 4.93
N SER A 156 -1.18 -20.86 5.87
CA SER A 156 -2.62 -20.86 5.57
C SER A 156 -3.02 -19.70 4.66
N LEU A 157 -3.80 -20.02 3.64
CA LEU A 157 -4.41 -19.10 2.69
C LEU A 157 -5.91 -19.07 2.94
N LEU A 158 -6.41 -17.89 3.31
CA LEU A 158 -7.83 -17.57 3.33
C LEU A 158 -8.00 -16.13 2.88
N GLU A 159 -8.59 -15.92 1.71
CA GLU A 159 -8.86 -14.58 1.19
C GLU A 159 -10.09 -14.55 0.30
N VAL A 160 -10.64 -13.35 0.15
CA VAL A 160 -11.76 -13.08 -0.74
C VAL A 160 -11.31 -12.07 -1.78
N GLU A 161 -11.50 -12.39 -3.06
CA GLU A 161 -11.22 -11.48 -4.18
C GLU A 161 -12.54 -11.11 -4.84
N LEU A 162 -12.68 -9.83 -5.20
CA LEU A 162 -13.79 -9.32 -5.98
C LEU A 162 -13.22 -8.74 -7.27
N GLU A 163 -13.49 -9.36 -8.41
CA GLU A 163 -13.02 -8.93 -9.72
C GLU A 163 -14.16 -8.33 -10.54
N LEU A 164 -13.96 -7.11 -11.04
CA LEU A 164 -14.91 -6.50 -11.96
C LEU A 164 -14.77 -7.15 -13.34
N LYS A 165 -15.80 -7.88 -13.78
CA LYS A 165 -15.84 -8.46 -15.12
C LYS A 165 -16.37 -7.48 -16.15
N GLN A 166 -17.35 -6.67 -15.75
CA GLN A 166 -17.99 -5.66 -16.59
C GLN A 166 -18.66 -4.58 -15.74
N GLY A 167 -18.73 -3.34 -16.25
CA GLY A 167 -19.55 -2.27 -15.68
C GLY A 167 -18.79 -1.33 -14.74
N ASN A 168 -19.42 -0.93 -13.63
CA ASN A 168 -18.97 0.15 -12.77
C ASN A 168 -18.10 -0.35 -11.60
N ALA A 169 -16.81 -0.03 -11.63
CA ALA A 169 -15.85 -0.37 -10.57
C ALA A 169 -16.25 0.13 -9.17
N ASN A 170 -17.04 1.20 -9.05
CA ASN A 170 -17.49 1.68 -7.74
C ASN A 170 -18.36 0.66 -7.00
N LEU A 171 -19.02 -0.26 -7.72
CA LEU A 171 -19.85 -1.29 -7.10
C LEU A 171 -19.04 -2.36 -6.38
N LEU A 172 -17.72 -2.47 -6.62
CA LEU A 172 -16.83 -3.28 -5.79
C LEU A 172 -16.87 -2.82 -4.33
N TRP A 173 -16.76 -1.50 -4.08
CA TRP A 173 -16.83 -0.93 -2.74
C TRP A 173 -18.21 -1.14 -2.09
N THR A 174 -19.28 -0.99 -2.87
CA THR A 174 -20.65 -1.21 -2.41
C THR A 174 -20.86 -2.66 -1.99
N LEU A 175 -20.42 -3.62 -2.81
CA LEU A 175 -20.57 -5.04 -2.50
C LEU A 175 -19.76 -5.45 -1.27
N VAL A 176 -18.49 -5.00 -1.14
CA VAL A 176 -17.70 -5.24 0.09
C VAL A 176 -18.38 -4.63 1.31
N ALA A 177 -18.96 -3.44 1.22
CA ALA A 177 -19.69 -2.82 2.32
C ALA A 177 -20.95 -3.61 2.72
N GLN A 178 -21.65 -4.22 1.75
CA GLN A 178 -22.77 -5.13 2.03
C GLN A 178 -22.28 -6.42 2.70
N MET A 179 -21.20 -7.01 2.23
CA MET A 179 -20.57 -8.19 2.85
C MET A 179 -20.09 -7.89 4.29
N GLN A 180 -19.64 -6.65 4.55
CA GLN A 180 -19.28 -6.21 5.91
C GLN A 180 -20.43 -6.21 6.91
N SER A 181 -21.69 -6.33 6.46
CA SER A 181 -22.85 -6.47 7.35
C SER A 181 -22.93 -7.83 8.05
N VAL A 182 -22.26 -8.85 7.51
CA VAL A 182 -22.25 -10.22 8.08
C VAL A 182 -20.87 -10.65 8.60
N ALA A 183 -19.78 -10.00 8.16
CA ALA A 183 -18.42 -10.36 8.55
C ALA A 183 -17.47 -9.14 8.54
N PRO A 184 -16.57 -8.97 9.52
CA PRO A 184 -15.44 -8.05 9.40
C PRO A 184 -14.53 -8.43 8.23
N LEU A 185 -14.43 -7.57 7.22
CA LEU A 185 -13.60 -7.75 6.02
C LEU A 185 -12.59 -6.63 5.88
N TRP A 186 -11.32 -6.99 5.72
CA TRP A 186 -10.20 -6.06 5.74
C TRP A 186 -9.56 -5.92 4.37
N ILE A 187 -9.53 -4.72 3.80
CA ILE A 187 -8.84 -4.47 2.52
C ILE A 187 -7.37 -4.87 2.64
N SER A 188 -6.88 -5.60 1.63
CA SER A 188 -5.50 -6.07 1.54
C SER A 188 -4.89 -5.78 0.18
N ASP A 189 -3.62 -5.38 0.20
CA ASP A 189 -2.77 -5.16 -0.99
C ASP A 189 -1.69 -6.26 -1.11
N ILE A 190 -1.69 -7.25 -0.22
CA ILE A 190 -0.66 -8.30 -0.20
C ILE A 190 -1.13 -9.47 -1.08
N SER A 191 -0.45 -9.69 -2.21
CA SER A 191 -0.81 -10.77 -3.14
C SER A 191 -0.41 -12.16 -2.62
N LYS A 192 -1.06 -13.22 -3.12
CA LYS A 192 -0.63 -14.62 -2.93
C LYS A 192 0.86 -14.81 -3.26
N ALA A 193 1.30 -14.22 -4.36
CA ALA A 193 2.69 -14.29 -4.81
C ALA A 193 3.65 -13.65 -3.80
N GLU A 194 3.31 -12.47 -3.27
CA GLU A 194 4.13 -11.81 -2.27
C GLU A 194 4.22 -12.61 -0.96
N ARG A 195 3.10 -13.17 -0.50
CA ARG A 195 3.10 -14.07 0.67
C ARG A 195 3.98 -15.30 0.43
N GLY A 196 3.95 -15.87 -0.78
CA GLY A 196 4.85 -16.95 -1.19
C GLY A 196 6.33 -16.57 -1.17
N TYR A 197 6.70 -15.41 -1.72
CA TYR A 197 8.09 -14.92 -1.62
C TYR A 197 8.52 -14.70 -0.17
N ARG A 198 7.62 -14.21 0.70
CA ARG A 198 7.92 -14.02 2.12
C ARG A 198 8.12 -15.35 2.84
N LEU A 199 7.24 -16.33 2.57
CA LEU A 199 7.35 -17.68 3.13
C LEU A 199 8.64 -18.37 2.69
N ALA A 200 9.06 -18.16 1.44
CA ALA A 200 10.30 -18.69 0.89
C ALA A 200 11.58 -17.97 1.39
N ASP A 201 11.45 -16.91 2.21
CA ASP A 201 12.54 -16.01 2.60
C ASP A 201 13.29 -15.38 1.41
N LEU A 202 12.54 -15.12 0.33
CA LEU A 202 13.01 -14.53 -0.93
C LEU A 202 12.48 -13.10 -1.15
N ALA A 203 11.54 -12.66 -0.31
CA ALA A 203 10.97 -11.33 -0.41
C ALA A 203 11.97 -10.27 0.09
N PRO A 204 12.23 -9.19 -0.68
CA PRO A 204 12.87 -8.03 -0.09
C PRO A 204 11.97 -7.46 1.01
N GLN A 205 12.58 -6.95 2.08
CA GLN A 205 11.82 -6.23 3.10
C GLN A 205 11.03 -5.10 2.44
N TRP A 206 9.71 -5.13 2.59
CA TRP A 206 8.87 -4.07 2.08
C TRP A 206 9.18 -2.79 2.85
N GLN A 207 9.39 -1.70 2.13
CA GLN A 207 9.60 -0.38 2.70
C GLN A 207 8.65 0.60 2.02
N ALA A 208 7.93 1.38 2.83
CA ALA A 208 7.15 2.50 2.34
C ALA A 208 8.09 3.49 1.66
N LYS A 209 7.96 3.64 0.34
CA LYS A 209 8.63 4.70 -0.41
C LYS A 209 7.59 5.75 -0.78
N LEU A 210 7.89 7.01 -0.46
CA LEU A 210 7.10 8.15 -0.88
C LEU A 210 7.57 8.61 -2.26
N PRO A 211 6.77 8.43 -3.34
CA PRO A 211 7.17 8.80 -4.69
C PRO A 211 6.88 10.29 -4.94
N VAL A 212 7.23 11.16 -4.00
CA VAL A 212 6.91 12.59 -4.05
C VAL A 212 8.18 13.41 -4.01
N TYR A 213 8.32 14.32 -4.96
CA TYR A 213 9.45 15.23 -5.05
C TYR A 213 9.00 16.67 -4.78
N CYS A 214 9.89 17.48 -4.23
CA CYS A 214 9.59 18.85 -3.81
C CYS A 214 9.17 19.80 -4.94
N ASP A 215 9.63 19.52 -6.16
CA ASP A 215 9.47 20.28 -7.39
C ASP A 215 8.21 19.88 -8.16
N GLN A 216 7.59 18.75 -7.78
CA GLN A 216 6.28 18.38 -8.29
C GLN A 216 5.22 19.39 -7.86
N ARG A 217 4.21 19.56 -8.70
CA ARG A 217 3.02 20.30 -8.31
C ARG A 217 2.23 19.52 -7.27
N MET A 218 1.64 20.22 -6.30
CA MET A 218 0.80 19.56 -5.29
C MET A 218 -0.36 18.78 -5.92
N ALA A 219 -0.89 19.22 -7.06
CA ALA A 219 -1.93 18.51 -7.82
C ALA A 219 -1.49 17.11 -8.28
N GLU A 220 -0.25 16.99 -8.75
CA GLU A 220 0.35 15.75 -9.24
C GLU A 220 0.78 14.84 -8.08
N ALA A 221 1.30 15.45 -7.02
CA ALA A 221 1.87 14.75 -5.88
C ALA A 221 0.81 14.20 -4.91
N LEU A 222 -0.29 14.91 -4.68
CA LEU A 222 -1.29 14.51 -3.68
C LEU A 222 -1.89 13.11 -3.91
N PRO A 223 -2.33 12.74 -5.13
CA PRO A 223 -2.83 11.39 -5.37
C PRO A 223 -1.77 10.34 -5.02
N GLN A 224 -0.53 10.54 -5.47
CA GLN A 224 0.58 9.60 -5.25
C GLN A 224 0.93 9.50 -3.76
N TRP A 225 0.97 10.62 -3.06
CA TRP A 225 1.27 10.69 -1.63
C TRP A 225 0.20 9.97 -0.81
N LEU A 226 -1.07 10.33 -1.01
CA LEU A 226 -2.16 9.75 -0.24
C LEU A 226 -2.31 8.25 -0.51
N ASN A 227 -2.10 7.80 -1.75
CA ASN A 227 -2.09 6.37 -2.06
C ASN A 227 -0.90 5.65 -1.41
N ALA A 228 0.31 6.21 -1.46
CA ALA A 228 1.48 5.60 -0.84
C ALA A 228 1.31 5.43 0.68
N GLU A 229 0.78 6.45 1.36
CA GLU A 229 0.50 6.39 2.81
C GLU A 229 -0.67 5.47 3.15
N MET A 230 -1.71 5.42 2.32
CA MET A 230 -2.83 4.50 2.52
C MET A 230 -2.38 3.04 2.37
N ASN A 231 -1.60 2.74 1.34
CA ASN A 231 -1.04 1.40 1.13
C ASN A 231 -0.11 1.03 2.29
N ALA A 232 0.70 1.97 2.77
CA ALA A 232 1.56 1.73 3.92
C ALA A 232 0.76 1.46 5.21
N LEU A 233 -0.33 2.21 5.43
CA LEU A 233 -1.25 1.96 6.53
C LEU A 233 -1.89 0.56 6.44
N GLN A 234 -2.44 0.19 5.27
CA GLN A 234 -3.05 -1.12 5.05
C GLN A 234 -2.05 -2.26 5.36
N ARG A 235 -0.82 -2.14 4.87
CA ARG A 235 0.21 -3.19 5.02
C ARG A 235 0.74 -3.30 6.44
N THR A 236 0.96 -2.18 7.12
CA THR A 236 1.38 -2.18 8.54
C THR A 236 0.29 -2.71 9.46
N LEU A 237 -0.99 -2.43 9.18
CA LEU A 237 -2.10 -3.07 9.89
C LEU A 237 -2.16 -4.57 9.63
N GLU A 238 -1.92 -4.99 8.37
CA GLU A 238 -1.88 -6.41 8.05
C GLU A 238 -0.75 -7.14 8.78
N GLN A 239 0.45 -6.57 8.80
CA GLN A 239 1.59 -7.06 9.58
C GLN A 239 1.27 -7.14 11.07
N ALA A 240 0.70 -6.08 11.64
CA ALA A 240 0.40 -6.02 13.07
C ALA A 240 -0.63 -7.08 13.50
N ILE A 241 -1.69 -7.27 12.71
CA ILE A 241 -2.88 -8.03 13.12
C ILE A 241 -2.87 -9.46 12.59
N TRP A 242 -2.33 -9.70 11.40
CA TRP A 242 -2.38 -11.00 10.73
C TRP A 242 -1.04 -11.73 10.73
N ALA A 243 0.07 -10.99 10.69
CA ALA A 243 1.40 -11.55 10.93
C ALA A 243 1.83 -11.46 12.40
N GLU A 244 0.98 -10.84 13.25
CA GLU A 244 1.22 -10.65 14.68
C GLU A 244 2.53 -9.89 15.00
N GLU A 245 3.00 -9.04 14.09
CA GLU A 245 4.22 -8.23 14.26
C GLU A 245 3.95 -6.98 15.12
N ARG A 246 4.35 -7.01 16.40
CA ARG A 246 4.03 -5.96 17.39
C ARG A 246 4.52 -4.57 16.99
N GLU A 247 5.72 -4.49 16.43
CA GLU A 247 6.34 -3.23 16.02
C GLU A 247 5.53 -2.53 14.92
N ALA A 248 4.84 -3.31 14.07
CA ALA A 248 4.02 -2.79 12.99
C ALA A 248 2.78 -2.03 13.52
N ALA A 249 2.29 -2.35 14.72
CA ALA A 249 1.17 -1.62 15.34
C ALA A 249 1.53 -0.15 15.60
N VAL A 250 2.78 0.12 16.00
CA VAL A 250 3.29 1.49 16.21
C VAL A 250 3.50 2.21 14.87
N ALA A 251 4.02 1.50 13.86
CA ALA A 251 4.17 2.04 12.51
C ALA A 251 2.81 2.42 11.87
N ALA A 252 1.73 1.70 12.17
CA ALA A 252 0.39 2.06 11.66
C ALA A 252 -0.08 3.46 12.14
N ILE A 253 0.28 3.88 13.36
CA ILE A 253 -0.03 5.23 13.87
C ILE A 253 0.62 6.29 12.97
N GLN A 254 1.87 6.05 12.57
CA GLN A 254 2.65 6.97 11.76
C GLN A 254 1.94 7.23 10.42
N HIS A 255 1.44 6.20 9.75
CA HIS A 255 0.76 6.34 8.45
C HIS A 255 -0.62 7.01 8.56
N VAL A 256 -1.44 6.66 9.55
CA VAL A 256 -2.77 7.30 9.70
C VAL A 256 -2.65 8.80 10.03
N GLN A 257 -1.67 9.18 10.84
CA GLN A 257 -1.36 10.61 11.08
C GLN A 257 -0.82 11.27 9.82
N GLY A 258 0.03 10.55 9.09
CA GLY A 258 0.56 10.97 7.81
C GLY A 258 -0.51 11.38 6.82
N LEU A 259 -1.54 10.54 6.63
CA LEU A 259 -2.70 10.80 5.77
C LEU A 259 -3.46 12.06 6.19
N ARG A 260 -3.75 12.20 7.48
CA ARG A 260 -4.48 13.36 8.03
C ARG A 260 -3.72 14.67 7.78
N GLN A 261 -2.41 14.64 7.96
CA GLN A 261 -1.56 15.80 7.78
C GLN A 261 -1.54 16.25 6.31
N VAL A 262 -1.38 15.31 5.36
CA VAL A 262 -1.42 15.61 3.92
C VAL A 262 -2.76 16.24 3.53
N LEU A 263 -3.88 15.76 4.09
CA LEU A 263 -5.20 16.35 3.86
C LEU A 263 -5.41 17.73 4.49
N SER A 264 -4.54 18.15 5.43
CA SER A 264 -4.53 19.52 5.94
C SER A 264 -3.84 20.49 4.98
N TRP A 265 -2.86 19.97 4.20
CA TRP A 265 -2.12 20.73 3.19
C TRP A 265 -2.84 20.78 1.85
N SER A 266 -3.78 19.87 1.61
CA SER A 266 -4.50 19.80 0.34
C SER A 266 -5.52 20.93 0.13
N GLY A 267 -5.76 21.83 1.09
CA GLY A 267 -6.85 22.80 1.04
C GLY A 267 -6.87 23.76 -0.17
N ARG A 268 -5.72 24.00 -0.82
CA ARG A 268 -5.62 24.78 -2.07
C ARG A 268 -5.86 23.95 -3.34
N THR A 269 -5.82 22.63 -3.23
CA THR A 269 -5.97 21.68 -4.34
C THR A 269 -7.33 20.96 -4.28
N LEU A 270 -7.74 20.53 -3.09
CA LEU A 270 -8.99 19.85 -2.83
C LEU A 270 -9.85 20.68 -1.89
N LYS A 271 -11.12 20.85 -2.25
CA LYS A 271 -12.11 21.48 -1.36
C LYS A 271 -12.23 20.65 -0.08
N ARG A 272 -12.33 21.35 1.06
CA ARG A 272 -12.49 20.69 2.37
C ARG A 272 -13.73 19.80 2.43
N SER A 273 -14.81 20.18 1.75
CA SER A 273 -16.04 19.38 1.63
C SER A 273 -15.82 18.06 0.89
N ALA A 274 -15.03 18.05 -0.18
CA ALA A 274 -14.74 16.84 -0.97
C ALA A 274 -13.95 15.79 -0.18
N THR A 275 -13.24 16.21 0.86
CA THR A 275 -12.38 15.36 1.70
C THR A 275 -13.03 15.04 3.06
N LYS A 276 -14.33 15.35 3.23
CA LYS A 276 -15.04 15.16 4.51
C LYS A 276 -15.11 13.69 4.90
N GLU A 277 -15.55 12.83 3.99
CA GLU A 277 -15.71 11.39 4.26
C GLU A 277 -14.38 10.73 4.63
N LEU A 278 -13.33 10.99 3.85
CA LEU A 278 -11.99 10.50 4.12
C LEU A 278 -11.47 10.96 5.50
N ARG A 279 -11.63 12.24 5.86
CA ARG A 279 -11.22 12.72 7.19
C ARG A 279 -11.97 12.06 8.33
N THR A 280 -13.27 11.82 8.17
CA THR A 280 -14.07 11.11 9.17
C THR A 280 -13.59 9.68 9.35
N ALA A 281 -13.37 8.95 8.25
CA ALA A 281 -12.87 7.58 8.29
C ALA A 281 -11.47 7.49 8.94
N LEU A 282 -10.58 8.45 8.62
CA LEU A 282 -9.24 8.54 9.23
C LEU A 282 -9.27 8.89 10.72
N GLU A 283 -10.29 9.57 11.23
CA GLU A 283 -10.46 9.79 12.67
C GLU A 283 -10.83 8.48 13.38
N THR A 284 -11.78 7.73 12.83
CA THR A 284 -12.15 6.41 13.35
C THR A 284 -10.95 5.46 13.34
N LEU A 285 -10.20 5.41 12.23
CA LEU A 285 -8.95 4.64 12.13
C LEU A 285 -7.95 5.08 13.20
N ARG A 286 -7.69 6.38 13.34
CA ARG A 286 -6.71 6.90 14.31
C ARG A 286 -7.02 6.43 15.73
N LEU A 287 -8.28 6.48 16.15
CA LEU A 287 -8.69 6.06 17.50
C LEU A 287 -8.49 4.56 17.71
N ALA A 288 -8.91 3.74 16.75
CA ALA A 288 -8.76 2.29 16.81
C ALA A 288 -7.28 1.86 16.80
N ILE A 289 -6.48 2.45 15.91
CA ILE A 289 -5.05 2.15 15.79
C ILE A 289 -4.28 2.57 17.04
N TRP A 290 -4.70 3.67 17.69
CA TRP A 290 -4.09 4.08 18.95
C TRP A 290 -4.28 3.03 20.06
N GLU A 291 -5.49 2.46 20.19
CA GLU A 291 -5.72 1.36 21.14
C GLU A 291 -4.93 0.10 20.75
N LEU A 292 -4.87 -0.25 19.45
CA LEU A 292 -4.05 -1.37 18.97
C LEU A 292 -2.58 -1.21 19.38
N ALA A 293 -1.96 -0.06 19.11
CA ALA A 293 -0.57 0.20 19.42
C ALA A 293 -0.30 0.28 20.93
N LYS A 294 -1.25 0.83 21.70
CA LYS A 294 -1.18 0.83 23.16
C LYS A 294 -1.20 -0.61 23.71
N ASN A 295 -2.07 -1.46 23.17
CA ASN A 295 -2.14 -2.87 23.56
C ASN A 295 -0.84 -3.61 23.16
N ALA A 296 -0.31 -3.35 21.97
CA ALA A 296 0.98 -3.89 21.53
C ALA A 296 2.14 -3.52 22.47
N ALA A 297 2.15 -2.29 23.00
CA ALA A 297 3.18 -1.81 23.92
C ALA A 297 3.03 -2.30 25.37
N GLN A 298 1.82 -2.71 25.78
CA GLN A 298 1.52 -3.05 27.18
C GLN A 298 1.36 -4.54 27.45
N LEU A 299 0.91 -5.31 26.46
CA LEU A 299 0.67 -6.73 26.63
C LEU A 299 1.98 -7.51 26.59
N GLU A 300 2.02 -8.67 27.23
CA GLU A 300 3.08 -9.67 27.03
C GLU A 300 2.89 -10.41 25.69
N ASP A 301 3.97 -10.92 25.10
CA ASP A 301 3.94 -11.61 23.79
C ASP A 301 2.95 -12.80 23.80
N SER A 302 2.88 -13.51 24.93
CA SER A 302 1.94 -14.61 25.18
C SER A 302 0.45 -14.23 25.01
N SER A 303 0.12 -12.94 25.19
CA SER A 303 -1.25 -12.41 25.10
C SER A 303 -1.54 -11.70 23.78
N TRP A 304 -0.52 -11.51 22.92
CA TRP A 304 -0.64 -10.75 21.69
C TRP A 304 -1.48 -11.44 20.63
N SER A 305 -1.30 -12.74 20.44
CA SER A 305 -2.08 -13.51 19.45
C SER A 305 -3.59 -13.46 19.74
N ALA A 306 -3.96 -13.60 21.02
CA ALA A 306 -5.35 -13.46 21.45
C ALA A 306 -5.90 -12.04 21.23
N GLU A 307 -5.07 -11.02 21.36
CA GLU A 307 -5.44 -9.64 21.04
C GLU A 307 -5.60 -9.44 19.53
N CYS A 308 -4.68 -9.96 18.71
CA CYS A 308 -4.77 -9.96 17.24
C CYS A 308 -6.07 -10.61 16.76
N ALA A 309 -6.47 -11.75 17.33
CA ALA A 309 -7.73 -12.41 17.00
C ALA A 309 -8.96 -11.51 17.26
N LYS A 310 -8.96 -10.68 18.32
CA LYS A 310 -10.03 -9.69 18.55
C LYS A 310 -10.02 -8.59 17.49
N TRP A 311 -8.84 -8.13 17.09
CA TRP A 311 -8.71 -7.11 16.05
C TRP A 311 -9.09 -7.62 14.66
N GLN A 312 -8.79 -8.87 14.32
CA GLN A 312 -9.28 -9.51 13.09
C GLN A 312 -10.81 -9.48 13.02
N GLN A 313 -11.48 -9.54 14.18
CA GLN A 313 -12.93 -9.47 14.33
C GLN A 313 -13.50 -8.06 14.56
N ASN A 314 -12.66 -7.02 14.52
CA ASN A 314 -13.10 -5.65 14.80
C ASN A 314 -13.79 -5.02 13.57
N SER A 315 -15.13 -5.01 13.57
CA SER A 315 -15.95 -4.43 12.50
C SER A 315 -15.75 -2.92 12.33
N THR A 316 -15.51 -2.18 13.42
CA THR A 316 -15.31 -0.72 13.35
C THR A 316 -14.04 -0.38 12.58
N LEU A 317 -12.95 -1.08 12.87
CA LEU A 317 -11.67 -0.87 12.21
C LEU A 317 -11.73 -1.34 10.74
N ALA A 318 -12.31 -2.51 10.49
CA ALA A 318 -12.52 -3.04 9.13
C ALA A 318 -13.34 -2.08 8.25
N SER A 319 -14.48 -1.58 8.75
CA SER A 319 -15.33 -0.63 8.02
C SER A 319 -14.69 0.75 7.89
N ALA A 320 -13.94 1.23 8.89
CA ALA A 320 -13.21 2.49 8.77
C ALA A 320 -12.10 2.42 7.71
N LEU A 321 -11.41 1.29 7.61
CA LEU A 321 -10.39 1.04 6.59
C LEU A 321 -11.00 1.00 5.18
N LEU A 322 -12.13 0.31 5.01
CA LEU A 322 -12.89 0.27 3.75
C LEU A 322 -13.36 1.68 3.36
N ASN A 323 -13.97 2.41 4.29
CA ASN A 323 -14.49 3.75 4.02
C ASN A 323 -13.38 4.75 3.68
N ALA A 324 -12.22 4.66 4.34
CA ALA A 324 -11.08 5.51 4.01
C ALA A 324 -10.51 5.19 2.62
N SER A 325 -10.43 3.90 2.28
CA SER A 325 -9.98 3.41 0.97
C SER A 325 -10.92 3.88 -0.15
N ARG A 326 -12.23 3.66 0.00
CA ARG A 326 -13.25 4.14 -0.93
C ARG A 326 -13.23 5.66 -1.08
N ALA A 327 -13.26 6.40 0.04
CA ALA A 327 -13.30 7.85 -0.01
C ALA A 327 -12.04 8.47 -0.63
N LEU A 328 -10.88 7.80 -0.52
CA LEU A 328 -9.66 8.19 -1.23
C LEU A 328 -9.77 7.90 -2.74
N TYR A 329 -10.30 6.72 -3.10
CA TYR A 329 -10.53 6.33 -4.49
C TYR A 329 -11.48 7.31 -5.21
N GLU A 330 -12.53 7.77 -4.53
CA GLU A 330 -13.57 8.67 -5.06
C GLU A 330 -13.18 10.17 -5.05
N LEU A 331 -11.97 10.54 -4.58
CA LEU A 331 -11.59 11.96 -4.53
C LEU A 331 -11.57 12.60 -5.93
N PRO A 332 -12.15 13.80 -6.09
CA PRO A 332 -12.15 14.52 -7.36
C PRO A 332 -10.80 15.22 -7.54
N TRP A 333 -9.82 14.50 -8.11
CA TRP A 333 -8.52 15.05 -8.42
C TRP A 333 -8.62 16.15 -9.48
N PRO A 334 -8.12 17.37 -9.23
CA PRO A 334 -8.15 18.45 -10.22
C PRO A 334 -7.17 18.17 -11.36
N GLU A 335 -7.41 18.78 -12.52
CA GLU A 335 -6.42 18.78 -13.58
C GLU A 335 -5.14 19.51 -13.12
N VAL A 336 -4.00 18.98 -13.54
CA VAL A 336 -2.65 19.40 -13.10
C VAL A 336 -2.39 20.89 -13.34
N GLU A 337 -3.03 21.47 -14.35
CA GLU A 337 -2.86 22.87 -14.72
C GLU A 337 -3.50 23.86 -13.71
N GLU A 338 -4.53 23.44 -12.97
CA GLU A 338 -5.36 24.35 -12.16
C GLU A 338 -4.86 24.60 -10.72
N ALA A 339 -3.95 23.77 -10.17
CA ALA A 339 -3.59 23.84 -8.75
C ALA A 339 -2.22 24.49 -8.46
N SER A 340 -2.25 25.59 -7.69
CA SER A 340 -1.16 26.53 -7.48
C SER A 340 -0.35 26.28 -6.20
N SER A 341 0.70 25.45 -6.28
CA SER A 341 2.01 25.54 -5.58
C SER A 341 2.79 24.21 -5.70
N HIS A 342 4.12 24.29 -5.76
CA HIS A 342 4.99 23.10 -5.67
C HIS A 342 4.96 22.50 -4.26
N VAL A 343 5.23 21.19 -4.13
CA VAL A 343 5.18 20.46 -2.85
C VAL A 343 6.08 21.11 -1.80
N GLY A 344 7.35 21.36 -2.14
CA GLY A 344 8.30 22.01 -1.22
C GLY A 344 7.79 23.36 -0.74
N ARG A 345 7.20 24.15 -1.65
CA ARG A 345 6.61 25.46 -1.36
C ARG A 345 5.44 25.38 -0.38
N ALA A 346 4.55 24.41 -0.60
CA ALA A 346 3.39 24.19 0.26
C ALA A 346 3.80 23.73 1.66
N LEU A 347 4.80 22.86 1.74
CA LEU A 347 5.35 22.39 3.01
C LEU A 347 6.05 23.54 3.75
N LEU A 348 6.96 24.26 3.11
CA LEU A 348 7.70 25.35 3.77
C LEU A 348 6.78 26.43 4.35
N ARG A 349 5.71 26.83 3.64
CA ARG A 349 4.72 27.78 4.17
C ARG A 349 3.95 27.29 5.38
N HIS A 350 3.84 25.98 5.56
CA HIS A 350 3.21 25.40 6.73
C HIS A 350 4.16 25.32 7.93
N TRP A 351 5.48 25.26 7.67
CA TRP A 351 6.50 24.99 8.68
C TRP A 351 7.32 26.24 9.07
N LEU A 352 7.43 27.22 8.17
CA LEU A 352 8.23 28.43 8.32
C LEU A 352 7.38 29.69 8.26
N PRO A 353 7.83 30.78 8.89
CA PRO A 353 7.31 32.12 8.63
C PRO A 353 7.35 32.47 7.13
N ASP A 354 6.35 33.23 6.66
CA ASP A 354 6.12 33.55 5.24
C ASP A 354 7.31 34.27 4.57
N ASP A 355 8.14 34.97 5.34
CA ASP A 355 9.37 35.61 4.86
C ASP A 355 10.51 34.61 4.64
N LEU A 356 10.72 33.67 5.57
CA LEU A 356 11.75 32.63 5.43
C LEU A 356 11.40 31.66 4.28
N ALA A 357 10.13 31.30 4.15
CA ALA A 357 9.64 30.47 3.05
C ALA A 357 9.89 31.14 1.68
N ARG A 358 9.64 32.45 1.55
CA ARG A 358 9.92 33.22 0.33
C ARG A 358 11.40 33.35 0.00
N ARG A 359 12.25 33.48 1.02
CA ARG A 359 13.71 33.54 0.84
C ARG A 359 14.27 32.20 0.36
N PHE A 360 13.81 31.09 0.94
CA PHE A 360 14.18 29.75 0.46
C PHE A 360 13.73 29.53 -1.00
N GLU A 361 12.53 29.98 -1.36
CA GLU A 361 12.03 29.93 -2.75
C GLU A 361 12.97 30.63 -3.74
N GLN A 362 13.57 31.76 -3.36
CA GLN A 362 14.50 32.49 -4.21
C GLN A 362 15.82 31.73 -4.39
N ALA A 363 16.36 31.17 -3.31
CA ALA A 363 17.64 30.48 -3.32
C ALA A 363 17.57 29.09 -4.00
N SER A 364 16.46 28.35 -3.83
CA SER A 364 16.27 27.04 -4.49
C SER A 364 16.20 27.14 -6.01
N ALA A 365 15.63 28.25 -6.51
CA ALA A 365 15.53 28.53 -7.94
C ALA A 365 16.89 28.90 -8.58
N ILE A 366 17.84 29.37 -7.78
CA ILE A 366 19.16 29.80 -8.25
C ILE A 366 20.13 28.62 -8.30
N ASN A 367 20.06 27.72 -7.31
CA ASN A 367 21.14 26.76 -7.07
C ASN A 367 20.90 25.34 -7.63
N ASN A 368 19.64 24.91 -7.83
CA ASN A 368 19.27 23.59 -8.40
C ASN A 368 19.97 22.36 -7.74
N TRP A 369 19.69 22.08 -6.45
CA TRP A 369 20.31 20.98 -5.67
C TRP A 369 19.28 19.89 -5.33
N PRO A 370 19.15 18.81 -6.13
CA PRO A 370 18.17 17.74 -5.91
C PRO A 370 18.31 17.03 -4.55
N ASP A 371 19.55 16.86 -4.07
CA ASP A 371 19.83 16.09 -2.85
C ASP A 371 19.44 16.84 -1.56
N LEU A 372 19.65 18.16 -1.53
CA LEU A 372 19.21 19.02 -0.42
C LEU A 372 17.67 19.08 -0.35
N HIS A 373 17.03 19.05 -1.52
CA HIS A 373 15.59 19.06 -1.65
C HIS A 373 14.95 17.77 -1.13
N GLU A 374 15.54 16.62 -1.46
CA GLU A 374 15.15 15.33 -0.89
C GLU A 374 15.39 15.30 0.62
N ALA A 375 16.54 15.78 1.10
CA ALA A 375 16.88 15.85 2.52
C ALA A 375 15.90 16.74 3.32
N ILE A 376 15.46 17.88 2.77
CA ILE A 376 14.47 18.76 3.41
C ILE A 376 13.08 18.11 3.46
N VAL A 377 12.65 17.44 2.38
CA VAL A 377 11.37 16.70 2.39
C VAL A 377 11.42 15.56 3.39
N GLN A 378 12.51 14.79 3.42
CA GLN A 378 12.74 13.74 4.41
C GLN A 378 12.78 14.31 5.83
N MET A 379 13.47 15.44 6.07
CA MET A 379 13.51 16.12 7.36
C MET A 379 12.13 16.62 7.80
N LEU A 380 11.35 17.22 6.90
CA LEU A 380 9.99 17.68 7.20
C LEU A 380 9.04 16.50 7.45
N VAL A 381 9.25 15.38 6.77
CA VAL A 381 8.55 14.09 7.01
C VAL A 381 8.97 13.45 8.33
N ILE A 382 10.23 13.52 8.73
CA ILE A 382 10.77 13.02 10.00
C ILE A 382 10.29 13.90 11.17
N THR A 383 10.33 15.23 11.01
CA THR A 383 9.78 16.17 12.01
C THR A 383 8.26 15.98 12.17
N ARG A 384 7.56 15.57 11.09
CA ARG A 384 6.15 15.14 11.06
C ARG A 384 5.87 13.95 11.97
N TYR A 385 6.81 13.02 12.16
CA TYR A 385 6.63 11.91 13.10
C TYR A 385 6.88 12.31 14.56
N ALA A 386 7.83 13.23 14.80
CA ALA A 386 8.17 13.68 16.15
C ALA A 386 7.10 14.59 16.79
N GLN A 387 6.35 15.39 16.01
CA GLN A 387 5.29 16.28 16.54
C GLN A 387 3.94 15.59 16.78
N ALA A 388 3.67 14.47 16.11
CA ALA A 388 2.43 13.71 16.26
C ALA A 388 2.43 12.81 17.51
N ALA A 389 3.60 12.57 18.11
CA ALA A 389 3.75 11.94 19.42
C ALA A 389 3.31 12.91 20.53
N ASP A 390 2.53 12.40 21.50
CA ASP A 390 1.89 13.15 22.58
C ASP A 390 2.75 14.29 23.19
N ARG A 391 2.09 15.39 23.57
CA ARG A 391 2.68 16.61 24.15
C ARG A 391 3.45 16.39 25.46
N LYS A 392 3.45 15.17 26.00
CA LYS A 392 4.13 14.77 27.24
C LYS A 392 5.37 13.88 27.02
N SER A 393 5.68 13.50 25.79
CA SER A 393 6.81 12.61 25.50
C SER A 393 8.07 13.38 25.09
N GLY A 394 9.26 12.82 25.37
CA GLY A 394 10.57 13.42 25.07
C GLY A 394 10.79 13.77 23.59
N TRP A 395 9.95 13.27 22.69
CA TRP A 395 9.94 13.50 21.24
C TRP A 395 9.66 14.96 20.84
N ILE A 396 9.04 15.78 21.70
CA ILE A 396 8.96 17.24 21.49
C ILE A 396 10.37 17.86 21.44
N LYS A 397 11.32 17.36 22.24
CA LYS A 397 12.69 17.88 22.19
C LYS A 397 13.33 17.57 20.85
N THR A 398 13.07 16.39 20.28
CA THR A 398 13.50 16.01 18.93
C THR A 398 12.82 16.89 17.89
N ALA A 399 11.51 17.10 17.93
CA ALA A 399 10.81 17.98 16.99
C ALA A 399 11.25 19.45 17.05
N VAL A 400 11.51 19.96 18.26
CA VAL A 400 12.03 21.32 18.49
C VAL A 400 13.48 21.42 18.05
N ALA A 401 14.31 20.40 18.30
CA ALA A 401 15.68 20.31 17.83
C ALA A 401 15.74 20.22 16.30
N THR A 402 14.93 19.37 15.65
CA THR A 402 14.85 19.30 14.18
C THR A 402 14.34 20.61 13.59
N ARG A 403 13.38 21.29 14.24
CA ARG A 403 12.93 22.63 13.82
C ARG A 403 14.03 23.68 13.96
N LEU A 404 14.80 23.66 15.05
CA LEU A 404 15.94 24.55 15.27
C LEU A 404 17.08 24.27 14.28
N VAL A 405 17.37 22.99 13.99
CA VAL A 405 18.37 22.57 13.00
C VAL A 405 17.91 22.97 11.61
N LEU A 406 16.67 22.72 11.21
CA LEU A 406 16.11 23.19 9.93
C LEU A 406 16.15 24.71 9.83
N THR A 407 15.78 25.42 10.90
CA THR A 407 15.81 26.90 10.91
C THR A 407 17.26 27.40 10.81
N GLY A 408 18.20 26.80 11.53
CA GLY A 408 19.63 27.13 11.45
C GLY A 408 20.24 26.80 10.08
N MET A 409 19.92 25.64 9.49
CA MET A 409 20.35 25.27 8.14
C MET A 409 19.81 26.26 7.10
N LEU A 410 18.55 26.67 7.25
CA LEU A 410 17.92 27.66 6.38
C LEU A 410 18.49 29.07 6.61
N GLU A 411 18.82 29.45 7.83
CA GLU A 411 19.48 30.72 8.14
C GLU A 411 20.89 30.76 7.54
N CYS A 412 21.72 29.73 7.72
CA CYS A 412 23.04 29.63 7.08
C CYS A 412 22.92 29.70 5.53
N TYR A 413 21.90 29.05 4.96
CA TYR A 413 21.61 29.09 3.52
C TYR A 413 21.13 30.45 3.00
N LEU A 414 20.51 31.28 3.85
CA LEU A 414 19.88 32.55 3.47
C LEU A 414 20.71 33.80 3.75
N PHE A 415 21.81 33.66 4.51
CA PHE A 415 22.65 34.79 4.94
C PHE A 415 24.07 34.81 4.34
N ASP A 416 24.33 34.02 3.29
CA ASP A 416 25.52 34.14 2.43
C ASP A 416 26.89 33.95 3.15
N GLU A 417 26.94 33.12 4.19
CA GLU A 417 28.20 32.46 4.57
C GLU A 417 28.20 31.11 3.86
N GLU A 418 28.95 30.95 2.76
CA GLU A 418 29.11 29.67 2.06
C GLU A 418 29.44 28.58 3.09
N PRO A 419 28.52 27.64 3.40
CA PRO A 419 28.90 26.46 4.14
C PRO A 419 29.66 25.59 3.15
N ASN A 420 30.91 25.28 3.44
CA ASN A 420 31.67 24.43 2.53
C ASN A 420 31.01 23.04 2.48
N ALA A 421 31.27 22.25 1.43
CA ALA A 421 30.66 20.93 1.26
C ALA A 421 30.91 19.98 2.45
N ASP A 422 32.01 20.15 3.19
CA ASP A 422 32.34 19.39 4.38
C ASP A 422 31.48 19.77 5.58
N ASP A 423 31.09 21.05 5.74
CA ASP A 423 30.17 21.50 6.80
C ASP A 423 28.76 20.96 6.59
N LEU A 424 28.28 20.95 5.34
CA LEU A 424 26.99 20.33 4.97
C LEU A 424 27.03 18.81 5.17
N ASN A 425 28.14 18.15 4.84
CA ASN A 425 28.31 16.71 5.02
C ASN A 425 28.46 16.32 6.50
N LEU A 426 29.14 17.13 7.30
CA LEU A 426 29.29 16.96 8.74
C LEU A 426 27.95 17.14 9.44
N MET A 427 27.18 18.17 9.09
CA MET A 427 25.83 18.39 9.64
C MET A 427 24.86 17.28 9.21
N ALA A 428 24.91 16.82 7.95
CA ALA A 428 24.14 15.66 7.51
C ALA A 428 24.57 14.34 8.21
N SER A 429 25.85 14.23 8.59
CA SER A 429 26.39 13.11 9.37
C SER A 429 25.93 13.16 10.83
N GLU A 430 26.01 14.31 11.50
CA GLU A 430 25.52 14.49 12.87
C GLU A 430 24.00 14.32 12.95
N PHE A 431 23.26 14.76 11.93
CA PHE A 431 21.83 14.54 11.82
C PHE A 431 21.49 13.06 11.62
N ARG A 432 22.24 12.33 10.78
CA ARG A 432 22.13 10.87 10.68
C ARG A 432 22.39 10.21 12.03
N HIS A 433 23.39 10.68 12.78
CA HIS A 433 23.74 10.16 14.10
C HIS A 433 22.65 10.43 15.16
N LEU A 434 21.96 11.57 15.08
CA LEU A 434 20.81 11.95 15.91
C LEU A 434 19.52 11.19 15.58
N ILE A 435 19.41 10.64 14.36
CA ILE A 435 18.28 9.80 13.94
C ILE A 435 18.51 8.33 14.29
N THR A 436 19.75 7.86 14.25
CA THR A 436 20.12 6.47 14.55
C THR A 436 20.26 6.16 16.05
N ALA A 437 20.35 7.19 16.90
CA ALA A 437 20.43 7.09 18.37
C ALA A 437 19.07 7.40 18.99
#